data_AF-A0A919ST76-F1
#
_entry.id   AF-A0A919ST76-F1
#
_cell.length_a   1.000
_cell.length_b   1.000
_cell.length_c   1.000
_cell.angle_alpha   90.00
_cell.angle_beta   90.00
_cell.angle_gamma   90.00
#
_symmetry.space_group_name_H-M   'P 1'
#
loop_
_entity.id
_entity.type
_entity.pdbx_description
1 polymer ?
#
loop_
_entity_poly.entity_id
_entity_poly.type
_entity_poly.pdbx_seq_one_letter_code
_entity_poly.pdbx_strand_id
1 'polypeptide(L)'
;MKIVAAGVVAVLAVGVAGCANGSPAAPDPAVAAAPGFPAQAALAVLAAFDQADSVASAAADPAGLKAQEVPPSLDVSLAAAHRATLAKRTPPSFVHTQPGFAVPAGDASCFLVVASLKVTGTELPLSDVTQFVRQEGGGWKASHNVGVGQSGVAQARTLAGSTALPSTTALDDVRRKDLETEVFARTTAADSPNLSVLATSNLLDRQFAAGWEVYQQQLGGAGMTAARELREAQWSQCAARTDAGVFAFLTLRAADTVSGSKGKPAVLAPPSPDLAGLGRTGPVSASRIVISRVQVFLLFVPAAAGQPATLLGLTDAPTALSTS
;
A
#
# COMPACT_ATOMS: atom_id res chain seq x y z
N MET A 1 67.39 -29.69 13.00
CA MET A 1 68.85 -29.53 13.22
C MET A 1 69.15 -28.02 13.21
N LYS A 2 70.03 -27.60 14.11
CA LYS A 2 70.23 -26.24 14.64
C LYS A 2 70.95 -25.26 13.68
N ILE A 3 70.76 -23.95 13.96
CA ILE A 3 71.62 -22.75 13.68
C ILE A 3 71.46 -22.16 12.26
N VAL A 4 70.94 -20.94 12.01
CA VAL A 4 71.12 -19.56 12.53
C VAL A 4 72.36 -18.82 12.01
N ALA A 5 72.12 -17.57 11.56
CA ALA A 5 73.03 -16.43 11.37
C ALA A 5 73.82 -16.34 10.04
N ALA A 6 74.18 -15.18 9.49
CA ALA A 6 73.78 -13.77 9.63
C ALA A 6 74.71 -12.96 8.69
N GLY A 7 74.20 -11.88 8.07
CA GLY A 7 74.99 -10.69 7.68
C GLY A 7 75.88 -10.80 6.42
N VAL A 8 76.37 -9.72 5.78
CA VAL A 8 76.48 -8.28 6.10
C VAL A 8 76.85 -7.52 4.78
N VAL A 9 76.69 -6.18 4.78
CA VAL A 9 77.39 -5.11 3.98
C VAL A 9 76.84 -4.86 2.56
N ALA A 10 76.06 -3.80 2.31
CA ALA A 10 76.34 -2.35 2.18
C ALA A 10 76.98 -1.93 0.84
N VAL A 11 76.44 -0.87 0.21
CA VAL A 11 77.16 0.39 -0.14
C VAL A 11 76.17 1.34 -0.85
N LEU A 12 76.11 2.58 -0.34
CA LEU A 12 75.49 3.76 -0.94
C LEU A 12 76.35 4.31 -2.10
N ALA A 13 75.71 4.91 -3.11
CA ALA A 13 76.23 6.10 -3.78
C ALA A 13 75.10 6.97 -4.33
N VAL A 14 75.34 8.27 -4.24
CA VAL A 14 74.40 9.40 -4.25
C VAL A 14 74.36 10.09 -5.61
N GLY A 15 73.16 10.55 -5.99
CA GLY A 15 72.95 11.90 -6.55
C GLY A 15 72.60 11.99 -8.04
N VAL A 16 71.40 12.52 -8.36
CA VAL A 16 71.21 13.84 -9.00
C VAL A 16 69.78 14.34 -8.71
N ALA A 17 69.64 15.61 -8.35
CA ALA A 17 68.35 16.28 -8.25
C ALA A 17 67.85 16.67 -9.65
N GLY A 18 66.55 16.47 -9.90
CA GLY A 18 65.86 16.94 -11.10
C GLY A 18 64.35 16.68 -11.01
N CYS A 19 63.57 17.74 -10.85
CA CYS A 19 62.11 17.69 -10.83
C CYS A 19 61.56 17.28 -12.21
N ALA A 20 60.77 16.22 -12.30
CA ALA A 20 59.77 16.06 -13.37
C ALA A 20 58.77 14.93 -13.05
N ASN A 21 57.51 15.33 -12.91
CA ASN A 21 56.28 14.58 -13.25
C ASN A 21 56.02 13.26 -12.53
N GLY A 22 55.45 13.35 -11.32
CA GLY A 22 54.64 12.28 -10.77
C GLY A 22 53.45 12.03 -11.71
N SER A 23 53.43 10.89 -12.38
CA SER A 23 52.26 10.40 -13.08
C SER A 23 51.17 10.19 -12.01
N PRO A 24 50.02 10.88 -12.08
CA PRO A 24 48.94 10.58 -11.15
C PRO A 24 48.51 9.14 -11.38
N ALA A 25 48.41 8.36 -10.30
CA ALA A 25 47.80 7.05 -10.33
C ALA A 25 46.46 7.16 -11.06
N ALA A 26 46.26 6.31 -12.06
CA ALA A 26 45.00 6.26 -12.79
C ALA A 26 43.87 6.09 -11.76
N PRO A 27 42.82 6.94 -11.79
CA PRO A 27 41.67 6.71 -10.95
C PRO A 27 41.13 5.31 -11.29
N ASP A 28 40.83 4.52 -10.26
CA ASP A 28 40.08 3.28 -10.43
C ASP A 28 38.87 3.59 -11.32
N PRO A 29 38.56 2.76 -12.34
CA PRO A 29 37.37 2.97 -13.15
C PRO A 29 36.19 3.03 -12.19
N ALA A 30 35.56 4.20 -12.12
CA ALA A 30 34.34 4.39 -11.36
C ALA A 30 33.39 3.29 -11.80
N VAL A 31 33.05 2.39 -10.86
CA VAL A 31 32.00 1.41 -11.08
C VAL A 31 30.78 2.23 -11.45
N ALA A 32 30.37 2.16 -12.72
CA ALA A 32 29.20 2.87 -13.19
C ALA A 32 28.05 2.51 -12.26
N ALA A 33 27.50 3.52 -11.57
CA ALA A 33 26.30 3.32 -10.77
C ALA A 33 25.28 2.62 -11.68
N ALA A 34 24.69 1.53 -11.20
CA ALA A 34 23.64 0.83 -11.93
C ALA A 34 22.61 1.90 -12.38
N PRO A 35 22.17 1.89 -13.65
CA PRO A 35 21.21 2.87 -14.11
C PRO A 35 19.95 2.75 -13.24
N GLY A 36 19.69 3.77 -12.41
CA GLY A 36 18.54 3.79 -11.51
C GLY A 36 17.23 3.68 -12.26
N PHE A 37 16.13 3.36 -11.58
CA PHE A 37 14.81 3.20 -12.20
C PHE A 37 14.15 4.57 -12.49
N PRO A 38 14.13 5.05 -13.76
CA PRO A 38 13.67 6.40 -14.05
C PRO A 38 12.14 6.47 -14.12
N ALA A 39 11.58 7.68 -14.00
CA ALA A 39 10.15 7.92 -14.18
C ALA A 39 9.60 7.41 -15.54
N GLN A 40 10.41 7.40 -16.59
CA GLN A 40 10.01 6.84 -17.89
C GLN A 40 9.77 5.33 -17.84
N ALA A 41 10.53 4.59 -17.04
CA ALA A 41 10.29 3.16 -16.82
C ALA A 41 9.03 2.94 -15.97
N ALA A 42 8.82 3.77 -14.94
CA ALA A 42 7.59 3.75 -14.14
C ALA A 42 6.35 4.03 -15.00
N LEU A 43 6.43 4.97 -15.94
CA LEU A 43 5.37 5.28 -16.89
C LEU A 43 5.06 4.09 -17.82
N ALA A 44 6.08 3.37 -18.29
CA ALA A 44 5.88 2.17 -19.09
C ALA A 44 5.19 1.05 -18.30
N VAL A 45 5.53 0.88 -17.02
CA VAL A 45 4.84 -0.05 -16.12
C VAL A 45 3.37 0.34 -15.94
N LEU A 46 3.09 1.62 -15.69
CA LEU A 46 1.72 2.11 -15.54
C LEU A 46 0.89 1.91 -16.81
N ALA A 47 1.45 2.23 -17.99
CA ALA A 47 0.73 2.08 -19.24
C ALA A 47 0.41 0.60 -19.55
N ALA A 48 1.34 -0.31 -19.25
CA ALA A 48 1.10 -1.75 -19.39
C ALA A 48 0.03 -2.25 -18.40
N PHE A 49 0.07 -1.76 -17.15
CA PHE A 49 -0.94 -2.03 -16.14
C PHE A 49 -2.32 -1.54 -16.60
N ASP A 50 -2.46 -0.28 -17.02
CA ASP A 50 -3.73 0.27 -17.49
C ASP A 50 -4.33 -0.55 -18.63
N GLN A 51 -3.51 -0.96 -19.59
CA GLN A 51 -3.97 -1.76 -20.71
C GLN A 51 -4.48 -3.14 -20.27
N ALA A 52 -3.74 -3.84 -19.42
CA ALA A 52 -4.05 -5.21 -19.04
C ALA A 52 -5.11 -5.28 -17.93
N ASP A 53 -4.95 -4.47 -16.87
CA ASP A 53 -5.85 -4.46 -15.73
C ASP A 53 -7.20 -3.87 -16.10
N SER A 54 -7.25 -2.79 -16.89
CA SER A 54 -8.56 -2.26 -17.33
C SER A 54 -9.37 -3.28 -18.12
N VAL A 55 -8.73 -4.16 -18.90
CA VAL A 55 -9.42 -5.23 -19.62
C VAL A 55 -9.91 -6.30 -18.64
N ALA A 56 -9.07 -6.73 -17.70
CA ALA A 56 -9.43 -7.71 -16.68
C ALA A 56 -10.57 -7.21 -15.78
N SER A 57 -10.46 -5.98 -15.30
CA SER A 57 -11.47 -5.27 -14.49
C SER A 57 -12.80 -5.15 -15.24
N ALA A 58 -12.80 -4.70 -16.50
CA ALA A 58 -14.03 -4.57 -17.30
C ALA A 58 -14.70 -5.92 -17.60
N ALA A 59 -13.90 -6.99 -17.71
CA ALA A 59 -14.39 -8.35 -17.88
C ALA A 59 -14.77 -9.05 -16.57
N ALA A 60 -14.50 -8.43 -15.41
CA ALA A 60 -14.54 -9.06 -14.09
C ALA A 60 -13.77 -10.40 -14.06
N ASP A 61 -12.58 -10.44 -14.70
CA ASP A 61 -11.73 -11.62 -14.86
C ASP A 61 -10.73 -11.78 -13.69
N PRO A 62 -10.94 -12.74 -12.77
CA PRO A 62 -10.05 -12.95 -11.62
C PRO A 62 -8.64 -13.36 -12.01
N ALA A 63 -8.48 -14.10 -13.11
CA ALA A 63 -7.17 -14.57 -13.55
C ALA A 63 -6.35 -13.42 -14.16
N GLY A 64 -7.01 -12.58 -14.95
CA GLY A 64 -6.45 -11.33 -15.46
C GLY A 64 -6.01 -10.38 -14.34
N LEU A 65 -6.87 -10.15 -13.33
CA LEU A 65 -6.53 -9.33 -12.17
C LEU A 65 -5.32 -9.88 -11.41
N LYS A 66 -5.28 -11.20 -11.15
CA LYS A 66 -4.13 -11.85 -10.50
C LYS A 66 -2.82 -11.75 -11.29
N ALA A 67 -2.91 -11.58 -12.61
CA ALA A 67 -1.72 -11.35 -13.44
C ALA A 67 -1.12 -9.96 -13.24
N GLN A 68 -1.95 -8.95 -12.93
CA GLN A 68 -1.53 -7.54 -12.80
C GLN A 68 -1.34 -7.09 -11.35
N GLU A 69 -1.99 -7.76 -10.40
CA GLU A 69 -2.06 -7.34 -9.01
C GLU A 69 -1.57 -8.42 -8.04
N VAL A 70 -1.16 -7.97 -6.86
CA VAL A 70 -0.93 -8.79 -5.66
C VAL A 70 -1.72 -8.23 -4.48
N PRO A 71 -1.97 -9.02 -3.43
CA PRO A 71 -2.57 -8.49 -2.20
C PRO A 71 -1.73 -7.32 -1.62
N PRO A 72 -2.38 -6.30 -1.04
CA PRO A 72 -3.83 -6.17 -0.82
C PRO A 72 -4.67 -5.63 -2.01
N SER A 73 -4.09 -5.06 -3.06
CA SER A 73 -4.86 -4.50 -4.20
C SER A 73 -5.77 -5.55 -4.84
N LEU A 74 -5.21 -6.74 -5.10
CA LEU A 74 -5.93 -7.87 -5.70
C LEU A 74 -7.21 -8.24 -4.92
N ASP A 75 -7.14 -8.22 -3.60
CA ASP A 75 -8.27 -8.57 -2.74
C ASP A 75 -9.44 -7.57 -2.93
N VAL A 76 -9.12 -6.29 -3.08
CA VAL A 76 -10.10 -5.22 -3.31
C VAL A 76 -10.71 -5.32 -4.70
N SER A 77 -9.89 -5.55 -5.73
CA SER A 77 -10.34 -5.69 -7.11
C SER A 77 -11.22 -6.92 -7.31
N LEU A 78 -10.87 -8.07 -6.71
CA LEU A 78 -11.70 -9.28 -6.73
C LEU A 78 -13.05 -9.05 -6.05
N ALA A 79 -13.07 -8.37 -4.89
CA ALA A 79 -14.32 -8.05 -4.22
C ALA A 79 -15.19 -7.10 -5.06
N ALA A 80 -14.60 -6.14 -5.77
CA ALA A 80 -15.32 -5.28 -6.70
C ALA A 80 -15.88 -6.06 -7.91
N ALA A 81 -15.07 -6.95 -8.50
CA ALA A 81 -15.48 -7.82 -9.60
C ALA A 81 -16.68 -8.70 -9.20
N HIS A 82 -16.61 -9.36 -8.04
CA HIS A 82 -17.72 -10.16 -7.52
C HIS A 82 -19.01 -9.35 -7.34
N ARG A 83 -18.92 -8.16 -6.73
CA ARG A 83 -20.08 -7.27 -6.58
C ARG A 83 -20.68 -6.88 -7.93
N ALA A 84 -19.83 -6.55 -8.91
CA ALA A 84 -20.27 -6.18 -10.24
C ALA A 84 -20.98 -7.33 -10.97
N THR A 85 -20.40 -8.54 -10.93
CA THR A 85 -21.01 -9.75 -11.50
C THR A 85 -22.37 -10.05 -10.87
N LEU A 86 -22.48 -10.00 -9.55
CA LEU A 86 -23.74 -10.23 -8.83
C LEU A 86 -24.80 -9.17 -9.16
N ALA A 87 -24.38 -7.91 -9.29
CA ALA A 87 -25.24 -6.81 -9.71
C ALA A 87 -25.57 -6.82 -11.22
N LYS A 88 -25.03 -7.78 -11.99
CA LYS A 88 -25.11 -7.83 -13.47
C LYS A 88 -24.66 -6.51 -14.11
N ARG A 89 -23.63 -5.88 -13.55
CA ARG A 89 -23.04 -4.64 -14.05
C ARG A 89 -21.67 -4.94 -14.63
N THR A 90 -21.41 -4.41 -15.81
CA THR A 90 -20.06 -4.40 -16.38
C THR A 90 -19.28 -3.24 -15.75
N PRO A 91 -18.14 -3.50 -15.08
CA PRO A 91 -17.26 -2.43 -14.65
C PRO A 91 -16.76 -1.65 -15.87
N PRO A 92 -16.67 -0.31 -15.78
CA PRO A 92 -16.16 0.47 -16.88
C PRO A 92 -14.65 0.27 -17.04
N SER A 93 -14.15 0.45 -18.27
CA SER A 93 -12.70 0.57 -18.50
C SER A 93 -12.17 1.88 -17.93
N PHE A 94 -10.88 1.87 -17.59
CA PHE A 94 -10.18 3.00 -17.00
C PHE A 94 -8.82 3.23 -17.64
N VAL A 95 -8.27 4.42 -17.44
CA VAL A 95 -6.88 4.75 -17.76
C VAL A 95 -6.42 5.85 -16.80
N HIS A 96 -5.16 5.79 -16.38
CA HIS A 96 -4.55 6.84 -15.59
C HIS A 96 -4.09 7.99 -16.49
N THR A 97 -4.40 9.21 -16.07
CA THR A 97 -3.98 10.46 -16.75
C THR A 97 -3.14 11.30 -15.80
N GLN A 98 -2.24 12.11 -16.37
CA GLN A 98 -1.37 13.01 -15.59
C GLN A 98 -0.57 12.32 -14.46
N PRO A 99 0.14 11.21 -14.75
CA PRO A 99 0.83 10.48 -13.71
C PRO A 99 2.03 11.26 -13.17
N GLY A 100 2.15 11.28 -11.84
CA GLY A 100 3.33 11.73 -11.10
C GLY A 100 3.90 10.56 -10.31
N PHE A 101 5.22 10.42 -10.29
CA PHE A 101 5.88 9.25 -9.72
C PHE A 101 6.75 9.60 -8.52
N ALA A 102 6.79 8.68 -7.56
CA ALA A 102 7.88 8.57 -6.60
C ALA A 102 8.71 7.34 -6.96
N VAL A 103 9.95 7.55 -7.40
CA VAL A 103 10.86 6.48 -7.85
C VAL A 103 12.06 6.36 -6.92
N PRO A 104 12.65 5.17 -6.74
CA PRO A 104 13.82 5.00 -5.91
C PRO A 104 15.07 5.56 -6.61
N ALA A 105 16.07 5.96 -5.82
CA ALA A 105 17.32 6.52 -6.34
C ALA A 105 18.24 5.50 -7.05
N GLY A 106 17.98 4.19 -6.90
CA GLY A 106 18.78 3.10 -7.46
C GLY A 106 17.90 1.97 -8.02
N ASP A 107 18.31 0.73 -7.80
CA ASP A 107 17.52 -0.44 -8.19
C ASP A 107 16.14 -0.43 -7.53
N ALA A 108 15.10 -0.55 -8.35
CA ALA A 108 13.74 -0.50 -7.87
C ALA A 108 13.20 -1.88 -7.50
N SER A 109 12.88 -2.05 -6.22
CA SER A 109 11.98 -3.09 -5.76
C SER A 109 10.52 -2.62 -5.70
N CYS A 110 10.29 -1.30 -5.61
CA CYS A 110 8.98 -0.69 -5.59
C CYS A 110 9.02 0.79 -6.04
N PHE A 111 7.87 1.31 -6.48
CA PHE A 111 7.64 2.73 -6.73
C PHE A 111 6.17 3.09 -6.45
N LEU A 112 5.87 4.38 -6.31
CA LEU A 112 4.50 4.86 -6.17
C LEU A 112 4.14 5.78 -7.34
N VAL A 113 2.87 5.79 -7.71
CA VAL A 113 2.29 6.72 -8.67
C VAL A 113 1.08 7.41 -8.04
N VAL A 114 0.92 8.69 -8.36
CA VAL A 114 -0.33 9.43 -8.20
C VAL A 114 -0.80 9.84 -9.59
N ALA A 115 -2.07 9.62 -9.92
CA ALA A 115 -2.61 9.97 -11.23
C ALA A 115 -4.09 10.37 -11.13
N SER A 116 -4.59 11.13 -12.10
CA SER A 116 -6.03 11.23 -12.32
C SER A 116 -6.56 9.92 -12.91
N LEU A 117 -7.83 9.60 -12.66
CA LEU A 117 -8.47 8.42 -13.24
C LEU A 117 -9.52 8.86 -14.27
N LYS A 118 -9.41 8.34 -15.50
CA LYS A 118 -10.39 8.55 -16.56
C LYS A 118 -11.16 7.26 -16.78
N VAL A 119 -12.47 7.31 -16.61
CA VAL A 119 -13.36 6.15 -16.72
C VAL A 119 -14.34 6.37 -17.87
N THR A 120 -14.39 5.45 -18.83
CA THR A 120 -15.27 5.56 -20.03
C THR A 120 -15.18 6.92 -20.76
N GLY A 121 -14.02 7.56 -20.75
CA GLY A 121 -13.83 8.86 -21.40
C GLY A 121 -13.96 10.09 -20.49
N THR A 122 -14.45 9.93 -19.26
CA THR A 122 -14.67 11.03 -18.31
C THR A 122 -13.63 11.00 -17.20
N GLU A 123 -12.96 12.13 -16.98
CA GLU A 123 -12.04 12.27 -15.84
C GLU A 123 -12.84 12.39 -14.54
N LEU A 124 -12.50 11.56 -13.56
CA LEU A 124 -13.12 11.60 -12.24
C LEU A 124 -12.48 12.68 -11.38
N PRO A 125 -13.23 13.34 -10.48
CA PRO A 125 -12.71 14.37 -9.58
C PRO A 125 -12.00 13.76 -8.37
N LEU A 126 -11.11 12.80 -8.61
CA LEU A 126 -10.30 12.09 -7.63
C LEU A 126 -8.91 11.84 -8.23
N SER A 127 -7.94 11.56 -7.38
CA SER A 127 -6.67 10.99 -7.81
C SER A 127 -6.54 9.58 -7.28
N ASP A 128 -5.99 8.70 -8.08
CA ASP A 128 -5.60 7.38 -7.66
C ASP A 128 -4.14 7.41 -7.19
N VAL A 129 -3.85 6.70 -6.09
CA VAL A 129 -2.48 6.45 -5.66
C VAL A 129 -2.25 4.96 -5.62
N THR A 130 -1.25 4.50 -6.37
CA THR A 130 -0.93 3.08 -6.53
C THR A 130 0.54 2.82 -6.20
N GLN A 131 0.82 1.74 -5.47
CA GLN A 131 2.16 1.19 -5.32
C GLN A 131 2.36 0.00 -6.25
N PHE A 132 3.44 0.05 -7.03
CA PHE A 132 3.93 -1.09 -7.79
C PHE A 132 5.12 -1.73 -7.09
N VAL A 133 5.15 -3.06 -7.10
CA VAL A 133 6.24 -3.87 -6.54
C VAL A 133 6.79 -4.81 -7.61
N ARG A 134 8.11 -4.99 -7.61
CA ARG A 134 8.79 -5.90 -8.52
C ARG A 134 8.77 -7.31 -7.94
N GLN A 135 8.26 -8.26 -8.71
CA GLN A 135 8.20 -9.68 -8.33
C GLN A 135 9.55 -10.36 -8.58
N GLU A 136 9.77 -11.54 -7.99
CA GLU A 136 10.99 -12.33 -8.17
C GLU A 136 11.31 -12.66 -9.64
N GLY A 137 10.30 -12.75 -10.51
CA GLY A 137 10.45 -12.91 -11.96
C GLY A 137 10.72 -11.61 -12.73
N GLY A 138 10.92 -10.49 -12.04
CA GLY A 138 11.21 -9.17 -12.63
C GLY A 138 10.01 -8.37 -13.11
N GLY A 139 8.82 -8.99 -13.21
CA GLY A 139 7.57 -8.33 -13.56
C GLY A 139 7.05 -7.40 -12.46
N TRP A 140 6.31 -6.37 -12.85
CA TRP A 140 5.72 -5.40 -11.94
C TRP A 140 4.25 -5.70 -11.68
N LYS A 141 3.81 -5.55 -10.44
CA LYS A 141 2.40 -5.71 -10.06
C LYS A 141 1.95 -4.60 -9.14
N ALA A 142 0.69 -4.18 -9.27
CA ALA A 142 0.06 -3.29 -8.30
C ALA A 142 -0.15 -4.05 -6.99
N SER A 143 0.32 -3.47 -5.89
CA SER A 143 0.20 -4.06 -4.55
C SER A 143 -0.78 -3.32 -3.67
N HIS A 144 -0.85 -2.00 -3.79
CA HIS A 144 -1.76 -1.15 -3.03
C HIS A 144 -2.35 -0.13 -3.98
N ASN A 145 -3.65 0.12 -3.84
CA ASN A 145 -4.39 1.09 -4.63
C ASN A 145 -5.43 1.75 -3.72
N VAL A 146 -5.46 3.09 -3.73
CA VAL A 146 -6.43 3.89 -2.98
C VAL A 146 -6.80 5.13 -3.79
N GLY A 147 -8.11 5.32 -3.98
CA GLY A 147 -8.67 6.58 -4.46
C GLY A 147 -8.63 7.67 -3.39
N VAL A 148 -8.16 8.85 -3.76
CA VAL A 148 -8.06 10.06 -2.96
C VAL A 148 -9.10 11.07 -3.44
N GLY A 149 -10.07 11.36 -2.57
CA GLY A 149 -11.13 12.33 -2.85
C GLY A 149 -10.62 13.78 -2.90
N GLN A 150 -11.46 14.70 -3.39
CA GLN A 150 -11.12 16.10 -3.68
C GLN A 150 -10.32 16.82 -2.57
N SER A 151 -10.68 16.60 -1.29
CA SER A 151 -10.01 17.25 -0.15
C SER A 151 -8.56 16.82 0.04
N GLY A 152 -8.15 15.66 -0.48
CA GLY A 152 -6.80 15.12 -0.38
C GLY A 152 -5.98 15.20 -1.67
N VAL A 153 -6.59 15.50 -2.82
CA VAL A 153 -5.93 15.45 -4.14
C VAL A 153 -4.70 16.35 -4.20
N ALA A 154 -4.81 17.59 -3.73
CA ALA A 154 -3.68 18.53 -3.76
C ALA A 154 -2.49 18.01 -2.95
N GLN A 155 -2.75 17.44 -1.77
CA GLN A 155 -1.72 16.83 -0.93
C GLN A 155 -1.10 15.61 -1.62
N ALA A 156 -1.92 14.68 -2.13
CA ALA A 156 -1.44 13.47 -2.82
C ALA A 156 -0.59 13.80 -4.05
N ARG A 157 -0.94 14.84 -4.81
CA ARG A 157 -0.18 15.30 -5.98
C ARG A 157 1.25 15.76 -5.65
N THR A 158 1.53 16.16 -4.41
CA THR A 158 2.91 16.51 -3.98
C THR A 158 3.86 15.31 -3.96
N LEU A 159 3.34 14.08 -4.09
CA LEU A 159 4.13 12.87 -4.29
C LEU A 159 4.93 12.91 -5.61
N ALA A 160 4.46 13.63 -6.62
CA ALA A 160 5.10 13.68 -7.93
C ALA A 160 6.52 14.24 -7.85
N GLY A 161 7.50 13.51 -8.40
CA GLY A 161 8.91 13.91 -8.41
C GLY A 161 9.65 13.59 -7.11
N SER A 162 9.00 12.89 -6.17
CA SER A 162 9.59 12.53 -4.89
C SER A 162 10.40 11.23 -4.95
N THR A 163 11.08 10.88 -3.85
CA THR A 163 11.88 9.65 -3.78
C THR A 163 11.10 8.53 -3.10
N ALA A 164 11.04 7.36 -3.73
CA ALA A 164 10.55 6.15 -3.07
C ALA A 164 11.65 5.50 -2.22
N LEU A 165 11.35 5.22 -0.97
CA LEU A 165 12.24 4.58 0.01
C LEU A 165 11.51 3.44 0.69
N PRO A 166 12.22 2.43 1.24
CA PRO A 166 11.58 1.43 2.11
C PRO A 166 10.78 2.12 3.23
N SER A 167 9.55 1.69 3.50
CA SER A 167 8.71 2.34 4.51
C SER A 167 9.31 2.33 5.90
N THR A 168 10.09 1.30 6.23
CA THR A 168 10.85 1.18 7.50
C THR A 168 11.98 2.21 7.62
N THR A 169 12.51 2.69 6.50
CA THR A 169 13.49 3.79 6.47
C THR A 169 12.78 5.15 6.44
N ALA A 170 11.60 5.21 5.81
CA ALA A 170 10.84 6.43 5.67
C ALA A 170 10.06 6.82 6.94
N LEU A 171 9.70 5.88 7.80
CA LEU A 171 8.98 6.16 9.05
C LEU A 171 9.59 5.31 10.17
N ASP A 172 9.88 5.93 11.30
CA ASP A 172 10.41 5.22 12.46
C ASP A 172 9.36 4.26 13.05
N ASP A 173 9.85 3.23 13.74
CA ASP A 173 9.03 2.14 14.27
C ASP A 173 8.01 2.60 15.32
N VAL A 174 8.32 3.64 16.08
CA VAL A 174 7.41 4.18 17.11
C VAL A 174 6.22 4.82 16.41
N ARG A 175 6.49 5.71 15.45
CA ARG A 175 5.43 6.38 14.69
C ARG A 175 4.57 5.40 13.91
N ARG A 176 5.18 4.35 13.34
CA ARG A 176 4.45 3.29 12.65
C ARG A 176 3.49 2.56 13.59
N LYS A 177 3.95 2.12 14.77
CA LYS A 177 3.11 1.42 15.77
C LYS A 177 1.99 2.30 16.33
N ASP A 178 2.28 3.58 16.59
CA ASP A 178 1.28 4.55 17.04
C ASP A 178 0.16 4.70 16.00
N LEU A 179 0.53 4.84 14.72
CA LEU A 179 -0.43 4.95 13.62
C LEU A 179 -1.20 3.65 13.39
N GLU A 180 -0.56 2.48 13.45
CA GLU A 180 -1.24 1.18 13.37
C GLU A 180 -2.35 1.06 14.41
N THR A 181 -2.02 1.39 15.67
CA THR A 181 -2.94 1.33 16.81
C THR A 181 -4.07 2.34 16.65
N GLU A 182 -3.75 3.60 16.37
CA GLU A 182 -4.74 4.68 16.27
C GLU A 182 -5.68 4.49 15.06
N VAL A 183 -5.15 4.11 13.90
CA VAL A 183 -5.98 3.85 12.71
C VAL A 183 -6.94 2.70 13.00
N PHE A 184 -6.46 1.58 13.57
CA PHE A 184 -7.32 0.44 13.91
C PHE A 184 -8.40 0.83 14.92
N ALA A 185 -8.04 1.50 16.01
CA ALA A 185 -8.98 1.95 17.03
C ALA A 185 -10.12 2.80 16.44
N ARG A 186 -9.79 3.65 15.46
CA ARG A 186 -10.77 4.49 14.77
C ARG A 186 -11.63 3.74 13.76
N THR A 187 -11.23 2.54 13.30
CA THR A 187 -12.11 1.69 12.48
C THR A 187 -13.30 1.10 13.25
N THR A 188 -13.24 1.10 14.59
CA THR A 188 -14.28 0.58 15.48
C THR A 188 -14.94 1.69 16.32
N ALA A 189 -14.85 2.95 15.87
CA ALA A 189 -15.41 4.11 16.55
C ALA A 189 -14.94 4.27 18.02
N ALA A 190 -13.62 4.23 18.25
CA ALA A 190 -13.08 4.42 19.60
C ALA A 190 -13.58 5.70 20.30
N ASP A 191 -13.98 5.58 21.57
CA ASP A 191 -14.51 6.67 22.39
C ASP A 191 -13.48 7.76 22.73
N SER A 192 -12.19 7.54 22.46
CA SER A 192 -11.10 8.44 22.82
C SER A 192 -9.98 8.43 21.76
N PRO A 193 -10.21 9.03 20.58
CA PRO A 193 -9.22 9.08 19.51
C PRO A 193 -8.02 9.96 19.89
N ASN A 194 -6.80 9.50 19.58
CA ASN A 194 -5.59 10.29 19.79
C ASN A 194 -5.32 11.21 18.59
N LEU A 195 -5.91 12.40 18.64
CA LEU A 195 -5.80 13.41 17.58
C LEU A 195 -4.39 14.02 17.41
N SER A 196 -3.45 13.73 18.32
CA SER A 196 -2.03 14.08 18.15
C SER A 196 -1.27 13.09 17.25
N VAL A 197 -1.82 11.87 17.09
CA VAL A 197 -1.26 10.83 16.22
C VAL A 197 -1.89 10.91 14.83
N LEU A 198 -3.22 10.95 14.76
CA LEU A 198 -3.98 10.98 13.50
C LEU A 198 -5.05 12.07 13.54
N ALA A 199 -5.01 12.99 12.59
CA ALA A 199 -5.98 14.06 12.47
C ALA A 199 -7.40 13.51 12.23
N THR A 200 -8.42 14.28 12.57
CA THR A 200 -9.81 13.94 12.23
C THR A 200 -9.95 13.76 10.72
N SER A 201 -10.65 12.71 10.32
CA SER A 201 -10.88 12.38 8.91
C SER A 201 -12.36 12.07 8.71
N ASN A 202 -13.03 12.81 7.83
CA ASN A 202 -14.43 12.51 7.49
C ASN A 202 -14.56 11.06 6.96
N LEU A 203 -13.60 10.63 6.13
CA LEU A 203 -13.60 9.29 5.54
C LEU A 203 -13.48 8.19 6.60
N LEU A 204 -12.56 8.32 7.56
CA LEU A 204 -12.42 7.33 8.63
C LEU A 204 -13.55 7.44 9.66
N ASP A 205 -13.79 8.63 10.17
CA ASP A 205 -14.56 8.82 11.40
C ASP A 205 -16.06 8.91 11.13
N ARG A 206 -16.46 9.48 10.00
CA ARG A 206 -17.87 9.72 9.67
C ARG A 206 -18.44 8.77 8.62
N GLN A 207 -17.59 8.14 7.83
CA GLN A 207 -18.04 7.20 6.79
C GLN A 207 -17.71 5.76 7.20
N PHE A 208 -16.43 5.46 7.45
CA PHE A 208 -16.01 4.11 7.74
C PHE A 208 -16.44 3.62 9.14
N ALA A 209 -16.10 4.36 10.19
CA ALA A 209 -16.46 4.04 11.57
C ALA A 209 -17.98 4.09 11.78
N ALA A 210 -18.66 5.11 11.26
CA ALA A 210 -20.13 5.17 11.29
C ALA A 210 -20.78 4.00 10.54
N GLY A 211 -20.17 3.54 9.42
CA GLY A 211 -20.62 2.33 8.72
C GLY A 211 -20.53 1.08 9.60
N TRP A 212 -19.49 0.97 10.43
CA TRP A 212 -19.36 -0.10 11.42
C TRP A 212 -20.43 -0.01 12.52
N GLU A 213 -20.69 1.18 13.07
CA GLU A 213 -21.76 1.39 14.05
C GLU A 213 -23.14 1.00 13.48
N VAL A 214 -23.44 1.43 12.26
CA VAL A 214 -24.69 1.07 11.57
C VAL A 214 -24.77 -0.43 11.35
N TYR A 215 -23.67 -1.09 10.98
CA TYR A 215 -23.61 -2.54 10.84
C TYR A 215 -23.91 -3.25 12.17
N GLN A 216 -23.33 -2.80 13.27
CA GLN A 216 -23.61 -3.33 14.61
C GLN A 216 -25.09 -3.11 15.01
N GLN A 217 -25.66 -1.94 14.74
CA GLN A 217 -27.07 -1.65 15.02
C GLN A 217 -28.01 -2.55 14.21
N GLN A 218 -27.74 -2.74 12.92
CA GLN A 218 -28.53 -3.60 12.05
C GLN A 218 -28.51 -5.06 12.53
N LEU A 219 -27.33 -5.57 12.88
CA LEU A 219 -27.19 -6.92 13.45
C LEU A 219 -27.86 -7.03 14.81
N GLY A 220 -27.74 -6.02 15.66
CA GLY A 220 -28.41 -5.93 16.95
C GLY A 220 -29.94 -6.01 16.84
N GLY A 221 -30.52 -5.31 15.87
CA GLY A 221 -31.96 -5.39 15.56
C GLY A 221 -32.41 -6.79 15.13
N ALA A 222 -31.52 -7.60 14.57
CA ALA A 222 -31.75 -9.00 14.22
C ALA A 222 -31.38 -9.98 15.35
N GLY A 223 -31.02 -9.50 16.54
CA GLY A 223 -30.62 -10.32 17.68
C GLY A 223 -29.26 -10.99 17.51
N MET A 224 -28.37 -10.39 16.72
CA MET A 224 -26.98 -10.77 16.51
C MET A 224 -26.03 -9.72 17.09
N THR A 225 -24.75 -10.07 17.22
CA THR A 225 -23.69 -9.15 17.64
C THR A 225 -22.54 -9.23 16.63
N ALA A 226 -21.82 -8.11 16.47
CA ALA A 226 -20.59 -8.06 15.69
C ALA A 226 -19.45 -7.47 16.51
N ALA A 227 -18.28 -8.12 16.44
CA ALA A 227 -17.03 -7.65 17.01
C ALA A 227 -15.95 -7.67 15.93
N ARG A 228 -15.11 -6.62 15.90
CA ARG A 228 -13.98 -6.51 14.99
C ARG A 228 -12.69 -6.66 15.79
N GLU A 229 -11.76 -7.45 15.27
CA GLU A 229 -10.42 -7.60 15.84
C GLU A 229 -9.35 -7.36 14.78
N LEU A 230 -8.24 -6.75 15.19
CA LEU A 230 -7.05 -6.64 14.37
C LEU A 230 -6.33 -7.99 14.37
N ARG A 231 -6.01 -8.49 13.18
CA ARG A 231 -5.20 -9.70 12.99
C ARG A 231 -3.76 -9.37 12.67
N GLU A 232 -3.55 -8.39 11.81
CA GLU A 232 -2.24 -7.99 11.34
C GLU A 232 -2.28 -6.52 10.90
N ALA A 233 -1.17 -5.80 11.11
CA ALA A 233 -0.93 -4.51 10.51
C ALA A 233 0.38 -4.57 9.70
N GLN A 234 0.35 -4.08 8.47
CA GLN A 234 1.47 -4.14 7.54
C GLN A 234 1.62 -2.82 6.78
N TRP A 235 2.83 -2.27 6.79
CA TRP A 235 3.17 -1.13 5.94
C TRP A 235 3.56 -1.58 4.54
N SER A 236 3.27 -0.76 3.53
CA SER A 236 3.71 -1.00 2.16
C SER A 236 5.23 -1.14 2.05
N GLN A 237 5.71 -1.78 0.99
CA GLN A 237 7.16 -2.00 0.81
C GLN A 237 7.91 -0.67 0.68
N CYS A 238 7.42 0.22 -0.18
CA CYS A 238 7.90 1.60 -0.31
C CYS A 238 6.94 2.61 0.31
N ALA A 239 7.51 3.76 0.65
CA ALA A 239 6.85 5.02 0.94
C ALA A 239 7.48 6.13 0.08
N ALA A 240 6.72 7.18 -0.22
CA ALA A 240 7.23 8.34 -0.96
C ALA A 240 7.62 9.46 0.01
N ARG A 241 8.89 9.88 -0.03
CA ARG A 241 9.42 10.96 0.81
C ARG A 241 9.46 12.27 0.05
N THR A 242 8.76 13.27 0.56
CA THR A 242 8.82 14.67 0.13
C THR A 242 9.45 15.54 1.22
N ASP A 243 9.70 16.82 0.92
CA ASP A 243 10.15 17.79 1.92
C ASP A 243 9.09 18.04 3.01
N ALA A 244 7.81 17.91 2.66
CA ALA A 244 6.70 18.14 3.58
C ALA A 244 6.43 16.93 4.49
N GLY A 245 6.81 15.72 4.09
CA GLY A 245 6.52 14.51 4.84
C GLY A 245 6.62 13.22 4.02
N VAL A 246 5.88 12.20 4.46
CA VAL A 246 5.91 10.85 3.90
C VAL A 246 4.53 10.37 3.54
N PHE A 247 4.38 9.84 2.33
CA PHE A 247 3.20 9.08 1.92
C PHE A 247 3.50 7.59 2.04
N ALA A 248 2.67 6.86 2.78
CA ALA A 248 2.81 5.42 2.92
C ALA A 248 1.44 4.76 3.01
N PHE A 249 1.34 3.52 2.54
CA PHE A 249 0.16 2.72 2.79
C PHE A 249 0.32 1.94 4.08
N LEU A 250 -0.76 1.90 4.85
CA LEU A 250 -0.95 1.00 5.96
C LEU A 250 -2.08 0.03 5.58
N THR A 251 -1.82 -1.26 5.72
CA THR A 251 -2.79 -2.32 5.51
C THR A 251 -3.12 -2.96 6.85
N LEU A 252 -4.39 -2.95 7.23
CA LEU A 252 -4.90 -3.66 8.39
C LEU A 252 -5.68 -4.88 7.89
N ARG A 253 -5.31 -6.07 8.39
CA ARG A 253 -6.13 -7.27 8.25
C ARG A 253 -6.97 -7.41 9.50
N ALA A 254 -8.28 -7.37 9.32
CA ALA A 254 -9.24 -7.45 10.41
C ALA A 254 -10.11 -8.71 10.27
N ALA A 255 -10.70 -9.15 11.38
CA ALA A 255 -11.75 -10.16 11.37
C ALA A 255 -13.00 -9.63 12.06
N ASP A 256 -14.12 -9.67 11.35
CA ASP A 256 -15.44 -9.35 11.88
C ASP A 256 -16.12 -10.67 12.27
N THR A 257 -16.33 -10.86 13.57
CA THR A 257 -17.05 -12.00 14.11
C THR A 257 -18.51 -11.61 14.34
N VAL A 258 -19.42 -12.28 13.61
CA VAL A 258 -20.87 -12.19 13.81
C VAL A 258 -21.35 -13.40 14.60
N SER A 259 -22.06 -13.16 15.72
CA SER A 259 -22.59 -14.20 16.59
C SER A 259 -24.09 -14.03 16.82
N GLY A 260 -24.83 -15.13 16.84
CA GLY A 260 -26.27 -15.13 17.14
C GLY A 260 -26.56 -15.00 18.64
N SER A 261 -27.83 -14.77 18.98
CA SER A 261 -28.31 -14.81 20.37
C SER A 261 -28.50 -16.25 20.86
N LYS A 262 -28.64 -16.45 22.19
CA LYS A 262 -28.79 -17.78 22.79
C LYS A 262 -29.87 -18.60 22.08
N GLY A 263 -29.46 -19.71 21.46
CA GLY A 263 -30.34 -20.65 20.76
C GLY A 263 -30.69 -20.29 19.30
N LYS A 264 -30.16 -19.18 18.75
CA LYS A 264 -30.36 -18.78 17.35
C LYS A 264 -29.00 -18.62 16.65
N PRO A 265 -28.83 -19.17 15.43
CA PRO A 265 -27.61 -18.96 14.66
C PRO A 265 -27.48 -17.50 14.22
N ALA A 266 -26.25 -17.04 14.03
CA ALA A 266 -25.97 -15.87 13.21
C ALA A 266 -26.37 -16.16 11.76
N VAL A 267 -27.03 -15.20 11.12
CA VAL A 267 -27.44 -15.31 9.71
C VAL A 267 -26.99 -14.09 8.93
N LEU A 268 -26.21 -14.31 7.88
CA LEU A 268 -25.94 -13.31 6.85
C LEU A 268 -26.72 -13.71 5.59
N ALA A 269 -27.50 -12.80 5.03
CA ALA A 269 -28.26 -13.05 3.81
C ALA A 269 -27.98 -11.95 2.77
N PRO A 270 -28.10 -12.26 1.46
CA PRO A 270 -28.16 -11.23 0.43
C PRO A 270 -29.28 -10.21 0.75
N PRO A 271 -29.07 -8.90 0.50
CA PRO A 271 -27.97 -8.28 -0.22
C PRO A 271 -26.80 -7.79 0.69
N SER A 272 -26.36 -8.60 1.67
CA SER A 272 -25.17 -8.29 2.48
C SER A 272 -23.95 -7.88 1.62
N PRO A 273 -23.33 -6.71 1.86
CA PRO A 273 -22.13 -6.27 1.16
C PRO A 273 -20.96 -7.25 1.29
N ASP A 274 -20.85 -7.92 2.43
CA ASP A 274 -19.79 -8.89 2.70
C ASP A 274 -19.96 -10.14 1.82
N LEU A 275 -21.19 -10.68 1.76
CA LEU A 275 -21.48 -11.81 0.87
C LEU A 275 -21.28 -11.42 -0.60
N ALA A 276 -21.68 -10.21 -0.98
CA ALA A 276 -21.51 -9.72 -2.34
C ALA A 276 -20.03 -9.56 -2.73
N GLY A 277 -19.19 -9.01 -1.84
CA GLY A 277 -17.74 -8.94 -2.04
C GLY A 277 -17.06 -10.31 -2.12
N LEU A 278 -17.62 -11.32 -1.45
CA LEU A 278 -17.14 -12.69 -1.51
C LEU A 278 -17.76 -13.52 -2.65
N GLY A 279 -18.56 -12.90 -3.53
CA GLY A 279 -19.21 -13.60 -4.65
C GLY A 279 -20.29 -14.61 -4.23
N ARG A 280 -20.80 -14.52 -2.99
CA ARG A 280 -21.78 -15.47 -2.44
C ARG A 280 -23.21 -15.01 -2.74
N THR A 281 -24.00 -15.91 -3.31
CA THR A 281 -25.40 -15.68 -3.70
C THR A 281 -26.42 -16.21 -2.69
N GLY A 282 -26.01 -17.08 -1.77
CA GLY A 282 -26.88 -17.72 -0.78
C GLY A 282 -26.66 -17.22 0.64
N PRO A 283 -27.65 -17.38 1.54
CA PRO A 283 -27.49 -17.06 2.94
C PRO A 283 -26.48 -18.00 3.62
N VAL A 284 -25.93 -17.52 4.74
CA VAL A 284 -24.99 -18.21 5.61
C VAL A 284 -25.59 -18.23 6.99
N SER A 285 -25.67 -19.41 7.59
CA SER A 285 -26.20 -19.59 8.94
C SER A 285 -25.24 -20.46 9.75
N ALA A 286 -24.76 -19.95 10.88
CA ALA A 286 -23.82 -20.65 11.76
C ALA A 286 -23.90 -20.11 13.19
N SER A 287 -23.34 -20.81 14.18
CA SER A 287 -23.29 -20.27 15.54
C SER A 287 -22.41 -19.02 15.61
N ARG A 288 -21.32 -19.03 14.83
CA ARG A 288 -20.39 -17.93 14.63
C ARG A 288 -20.00 -17.86 13.15
N ILE A 289 -20.04 -16.66 12.58
CA ILE A 289 -19.54 -16.36 11.23
C ILE A 289 -18.35 -15.40 11.38
N VAL A 290 -17.21 -15.73 10.79
CA VAL A 290 -16.02 -14.88 10.81
C VAL A 290 -15.71 -14.41 9.40
N ILE A 291 -15.73 -13.11 9.17
CA ILE A 291 -15.40 -12.46 7.90
C ILE A 291 -14.01 -11.88 8.03
N SER A 292 -13.06 -12.37 7.23
CA SER A 292 -11.75 -11.74 7.11
C SER A 292 -11.83 -10.55 6.18
N ARG A 293 -11.15 -9.46 6.53
CA ARG A 293 -11.12 -8.22 5.75
C ARG A 293 -9.70 -7.73 5.55
N VAL A 294 -9.52 -6.99 4.46
CA VAL A 294 -8.36 -6.16 4.22
C VAL A 294 -8.80 -4.72 4.13
N GLN A 295 -8.10 -3.85 4.85
CA GLN A 295 -8.34 -2.41 4.88
C GLN A 295 -7.04 -1.71 4.54
N VAL A 296 -7.02 -0.93 3.46
CA VAL A 296 -5.83 -0.23 2.99
C VAL A 296 -6.04 1.26 3.17
N PHE A 297 -5.09 1.92 3.80
CA PHE A 297 -5.14 3.34 4.14
C PHE A 297 -3.94 4.04 3.50
N LEU A 298 -4.18 5.15 2.79
CA LEU A 298 -3.11 6.04 2.36
C LEU A 298 -2.95 7.16 3.39
N LEU A 299 -1.79 7.18 4.06
CA LEU A 299 -1.45 8.17 5.07
C LEU A 299 -0.42 9.16 4.54
N PHE A 300 -0.58 10.43 4.91
CA PHE A 300 0.48 11.43 4.87
C PHE A 300 0.95 11.74 6.28
N VAL A 301 2.23 11.52 6.55
CA VAL A 301 2.87 11.79 7.84
C VAL A 301 3.78 13.02 7.68
N PRO A 302 3.46 14.16 8.31
CA PRO A 302 4.26 15.37 8.17
C PRO A 302 5.70 15.18 8.68
N ALA A 303 6.66 15.88 8.06
CA ALA A 303 8.06 15.88 8.49
C ALA A 303 8.27 16.63 9.82
N ALA A 304 7.42 17.63 10.11
CA ALA A 304 7.48 18.38 11.35
C ALA A 304 7.02 17.51 12.54
N ALA A 305 7.90 17.37 13.54
CA ALA A 305 7.60 16.63 14.75
C ALA A 305 6.35 17.19 15.47
N GLY A 306 5.55 16.29 16.05
CA GLY A 306 4.35 16.65 16.80
C GLY A 306 3.12 16.99 15.96
N GLN A 307 3.22 17.00 14.63
CA GLN A 307 2.04 17.13 13.76
C GLN A 307 1.36 15.77 13.55
N PRO A 308 0.02 15.70 13.61
CA PRO A 308 -0.69 14.46 13.36
C PRO A 308 -0.59 14.03 11.89
N ALA A 309 -0.61 12.72 11.64
CA ALA A 309 -0.78 12.20 10.29
C ALA A 309 -2.17 12.57 9.75
N THR A 310 -2.32 12.55 8.43
CA THR A 310 -3.59 12.74 7.73
C THR A 310 -3.92 11.50 6.92
N LEU A 311 -5.15 11.01 7.02
CA LEU A 311 -5.67 9.99 6.11
C LEU A 311 -6.18 10.65 4.83
N LEU A 312 -5.64 10.23 3.68
CA LEU A 312 -5.99 10.78 2.38
C LEU A 312 -7.03 9.95 1.62
N GLY A 313 -7.04 8.64 1.86
CA GLY A 313 -7.97 7.71 1.24
C GLY A 313 -7.94 6.37 1.96
N LEU A 314 -8.98 5.56 1.76
CA LEU A 314 -9.04 4.19 2.22
C LEU A 314 -9.82 3.31 1.26
N THR A 315 -9.52 2.02 1.27
CA THR A 315 -10.30 0.95 0.63
C THR A 315 -10.48 -0.21 1.61
N ASP A 316 -11.61 -0.92 1.51
CA ASP A 316 -11.94 -2.07 2.35
C ASP A 316 -12.61 -3.17 1.52
N ALA A 317 -12.25 -4.41 1.80
CA ALA A 317 -12.85 -5.56 1.15
C ALA A 317 -12.89 -6.79 2.08
N PRO A 318 -13.99 -7.57 2.05
CA PRO A 318 -13.97 -8.92 2.61
C PRO A 318 -13.11 -9.84 1.74
N THR A 319 -12.32 -10.69 2.37
CA THR A 319 -11.37 -11.59 1.67
C THR A 319 -11.69 -13.06 1.88
N ALA A 320 -12.31 -13.40 3.00
CA ALA A 320 -12.75 -14.76 3.29
C ALA A 320 -13.93 -14.78 4.27
N LEU A 321 -14.64 -15.90 4.30
CA LEU A 321 -15.65 -16.19 5.31
C LEU A 321 -15.45 -17.62 5.81
N SER A 322 -15.46 -17.78 7.12
CA SER A 322 -15.48 -19.08 7.80
C SER A 322 -16.62 -19.15 8.82
N THR A 323 -17.02 -20.37 9.18
CA THR A 323 -18.15 -20.63 10.07
C THR A 323 -17.79 -21.69 11.11
N SER A 324 -18.33 -21.56 12.32
CA SER A 324 -18.30 -22.60 13.37
C SER A 324 -19.63 -22.71 14.10
#